data_AF-A0A9W6KIH0-F1
#
_entry.id   AF-A0A9W6KIH0-F1
#
_cell.length_a   1.000
_cell.length_b   1.000
_cell.length_c   1.000
_cell.angle_alpha   90.00
_cell.angle_beta   90.00
_cell.angle_gamma   90.00
#
_symmetry.space_group_name_H-M   'P 1'
#
loop_
_entity.id
_entity.type
_entity.pdbx_description
1 polymer ?
#
loop_
_entity_poly.entity_id
_entity_poly.type
_entity_poly.pdbx_seq_one_letter_code
_entity_poly.pdbx_strand_id
1 'polypeptide(L)'
;MFGNLTDPARLDRWLPPGVQGEPAGPGEVRVRAGGVQVRCLVTAEADAMRLRWRLADRDDVQGTVQAVDGPAGGAELRVRVSAPDAAIPAERAEQLLAAAAERLQRDVEDNLSAG
;
A
#
# COMPACT_ATOMS: atom_id res chain seq x y z
N MET A 1 -5.65 5.50 11.63
CA MET A 1 -5.58 5.17 10.19
C MET A 1 -4.15 5.06 9.67
N PHE A 2 -3.31 6.11 9.75
CA PHE A 2 -1.95 6.08 9.19
C PHE A 2 -1.04 5.00 9.79
N GLY A 3 -1.13 4.75 11.09
CA GLY A 3 -0.40 3.64 11.72
C GLY A 3 -0.71 2.26 11.10
N ASN A 4 -1.92 2.03 10.56
CA ASN A 4 -2.25 0.78 9.88
C ASN A 4 -1.68 0.70 8.45
N LEU A 5 -1.50 1.85 7.81
CA LEU A 5 -0.91 1.96 6.47
C LEU A 5 0.61 1.82 6.51
N THR A 6 1.24 2.32 7.57
CA THR A 6 2.70 2.37 7.69
C THR A 6 3.28 1.21 8.45
N ASP A 7 2.47 0.41 9.13
CA ASP A 7 2.93 -0.78 9.85
C ASP A 7 3.14 -1.95 8.88
N PRO A 8 4.40 -2.35 8.61
CA PRO A 8 4.69 -3.46 7.71
C PRO A 8 4.11 -4.78 8.21
N ALA A 9 3.91 -4.95 9.52
CA ALA A 9 3.32 -6.16 10.09
C ALA A 9 1.81 -6.28 9.81
N ARG A 10 1.17 -5.21 9.33
CA ARG A 10 -0.27 -5.17 9.03
C ARG A 10 -0.60 -5.15 7.54
N LEU A 11 0.42 -5.15 6.68
CA LEU A 11 0.29 -5.11 5.22
C LEU A 11 -0.69 -6.19 4.69
N ASP A 12 -0.54 -7.43 5.14
CA ASP A 12 -1.34 -8.58 4.67
C ASP A 12 -2.86 -8.42 4.89
N ARG A 13 -3.28 -7.55 5.82
CA ARG A 13 -4.70 -7.33 6.11
C ARG A 13 -5.39 -6.61 4.96
N TRP A 14 -4.68 -5.72 4.28
CA TRP A 14 -5.23 -4.85 3.26
C TRP A 14 -4.63 -5.04 1.86
N LEU A 15 -3.56 -5.83 1.72
CA LEU A 15 -3.05 -6.22 0.41
C LEU A 15 -4.11 -6.95 -0.43
N PRO A 16 -4.11 -6.82 -1.76
CA PRO A 16 -5.07 -7.52 -2.60
C PRO A 16 -4.88 -9.05 -2.51
N PRO A 17 -5.92 -9.85 -2.76
CA PRO A 17 -5.82 -11.31 -2.75
C PRO A 17 -4.70 -11.84 -3.66
N GLY A 18 -3.92 -12.81 -3.15
CA GLY A 18 -2.76 -13.35 -3.88
C GLY A 18 -1.50 -12.47 -3.80
N VAL A 19 -1.54 -11.37 -3.03
CA VAL A 19 -0.37 -10.56 -2.68
C VAL A 19 -0.09 -10.71 -1.18
N GLN A 20 1.17 -10.96 -0.83
CA GLN A 20 1.65 -11.08 0.55
C GLN A 20 2.82 -10.13 0.77
N GLY A 21 2.91 -9.54 1.95
CA GLY A 21 3.97 -8.62 2.35
C GLY A 21 4.58 -9.03 3.69
N GLU A 22 5.89 -9.26 3.72
CA GLU A 22 6.62 -9.54 4.96
C GLU A 22 7.73 -8.50 5.19
N PRO A 23 7.98 -8.07 6.44
CA PRO A 23 9.13 -7.23 6.75
C PRO A 23 10.43 -7.94 6.39
N ALA A 24 11.32 -7.25 5.67
CA ALA A 24 12.63 -7.77 5.27
C ALA A 24 13.81 -7.04 5.92
N GLY A 25 13.56 -5.93 6.60
CA GLY A 25 14.54 -5.11 7.30
C GLY A 25 13.98 -3.72 7.63
N PRO A 26 14.77 -2.84 8.26
CA PRO A 26 14.36 -1.46 8.51
C PRO A 26 14.03 -0.74 7.19
N GLY A 27 12.78 -0.29 7.04
CA GLY A 27 12.32 0.36 5.81
C GLY A 27 12.28 -0.55 4.59
N GLU A 28 12.24 -1.87 4.77
CA GLU A 28 12.20 -2.82 3.67
C GLU A 28 11.07 -3.85 3.83
N VAL A 29 10.32 -4.05 2.76
CA VAL A 29 9.21 -5.00 2.68
C VAL A 29 9.46 -5.92 1.50
N ARG A 30 9.32 -7.22 1.71
CA ARG A 30 9.30 -8.21 0.63
C ARG A 30 7.86 -8.50 0.25
N VAL A 31 7.54 -8.34 -1.03
CA VAL A 31 6.21 -8.57 -1.57
C VAL A 31 6.24 -9.80 -2.48
N ARG A 32 5.30 -10.72 -2.28
CA ARG A 32 5.07 -11.89 -3.15
C ARG A 32 3.73 -11.76 -3.86
N ALA A 33 3.71 -11.92 -5.17
CA ALA A 33 2.50 -11.93 -5.98
C ALA A 33 2.65 -12.89 -7.17
N GLY A 34 1.75 -13.87 -7.30
CA GLY A 34 1.73 -14.76 -8.47
C GLY A 34 3.04 -15.51 -8.76
N GLY A 35 3.77 -15.91 -7.71
CA GLY A 35 5.08 -16.58 -7.84
C GLY A 35 6.28 -15.64 -8.05
N VAL A 36 6.03 -14.34 -8.23
CA VAL A 36 7.07 -13.31 -8.28
C VAL A 36 7.31 -12.77 -6.87
N GLN A 37 8.58 -12.58 -6.52
CA GLN A 37 9.00 -11.94 -5.29
C GLN A 37 9.79 -10.69 -5.62
N VAL A 38 9.40 -9.55 -5.03
CA VAL A 38 10.10 -8.28 -5.17
C VAL A 38 10.44 -7.71 -3.81
N ARG A 39 11.53 -6.93 -3.74
CA ARG A 39 11.90 -6.15 -2.56
C ARG A 39 11.49 -4.71 -2.77
N CYS A 40 10.81 -4.14 -1.80
CA CYS A 40 10.34 -2.76 -1.78
C CYS A 40 11.05 -2.01 -0.66
N LEU A 41 11.62 -0.86 -1.00
CA LEU A 41 12.12 0.10 -0.02
C LEU A 41 11.00 1.07 0.30
N VAL A 42 10.71 1.25 1.58
CA VAL A 42 9.55 1.97 2.10
C VAL A 42 10.02 3.09 3.01
N THR A 43 9.44 4.27 2.83
CA THR A 43 9.73 5.46 3.64
C THR A 43 8.41 6.07 4.11
N ALA A 44 8.26 6.20 5.43
CA ALA A 44 7.12 6.89 6.03
C ALA A 44 7.48 8.34 6.34
N GLU A 45 6.70 9.27 5.80
CA GLU A 45 6.75 10.71 6.07
C GLU A 45 5.57 11.04 6.99
N ALA A 46 5.77 10.92 8.30
CA ALA A 46 4.69 11.04 9.30
C ALA A 46 4.01 12.41 9.26
N ASP A 47 4.78 13.49 9.12
CA ASP A 47 4.26 14.87 9.06
C ASP A 47 3.34 15.11 7.85
N ALA A 48 3.56 14.36 6.76
CA ALA A 48 2.76 14.45 5.54
C ALA A 48 1.71 13.34 5.42
N MET A 49 1.62 12.46 6.43
CA MET A 49 0.77 11.26 6.43
C MET A 49 0.93 10.45 5.14
N ARG A 50 2.18 10.33 4.68
CA ARG A 50 2.54 9.73 3.39
C ARG A 50 3.49 8.56 3.57
N LEU A 51 3.20 7.48 2.87
CA LEU A 51 4.09 6.35 2.62
C LEU A 51 4.61 6.44 1.19
N ARG A 52 5.91 6.30 1.00
CA ARG A 52 6.54 6.16 -0.32
C ARG A 52 7.16 4.79 -0.42
N TRP A 53 7.08 4.19 -1.59
CA TRP A 53 7.75 2.93 -1.87
C TRP A 53 8.37 2.94 -3.26
N ARG A 54 9.44 2.17 -3.42
CA ARG A 54 10.08 1.86 -4.70
C ARG A 54 10.58 0.43 -4.69
N LEU A 55 10.72 -0.19 -5.85
CA LEU A 55 11.39 -1.49 -5.93
C LEU A 55 12.89 -1.30 -5.69
N ALA A 56 13.50 -2.17 -4.87
CA ALA A 56 14.91 -2.09 -4.54
C ALA A 56 15.82 -2.31 -5.78
N ASP A 57 15.36 -3.17 -6.69
CA ASP A 57 16.09 -3.55 -7.89
C ASP A 57 15.64 -2.77 -9.15
N ARG A 58 14.66 -1.87 -9.00
CA ARG A 58 14.03 -1.11 -10.10
C ARG A 58 13.55 0.27 -9.66
N ASP A 59 14.32 1.29 -10.00
CA ASP A 59 13.99 2.68 -9.65
C ASP A 59 12.87 3.28 -10.52
N ASP A 60 12.52 2.63 -11.62
CA ASP A 60 11.45 3.04 -12.54
C ASP A 60 10.04 2.61 -12.08
N VAL A 61 9.95 1.82 -11.00
CA VAL A 61 8.68 1.41 -10.39
C VAL A 61 8.62 1.91 -8.96
N GLN A 62 7.72 2.86 -8.72
CA GLN A 62 7.53 3.51 -7.43
C GLN A 62 6.07 3.89 -7.19
N GLY A 63 5.73 4.18 -5.95
CA GLY A 63 4.41 4.67 -5.62
C GLY A 63 4.37 5.42 -4.30
N THR A 64 3.23 6.05 -4.07
CA THR A 64 2.93 6.79 -2.86
C THR A 64 1.52 6.48 -2.40
N VAL A 65 1.32 6.34 -1.10
CA VAL A 65 0.01 6.33 -0.45
C VAL A 65 -0.01 7.50 0.52
N GLN A 66 -1.02 8.36 0.43
CA GLN A 66 -1.18 9.48 1.35
C GLN A 66 -2.59 9.47 1.94
N ALA A 67 -2.67 9.52 3.27
CA ALA A 67 -3.92 9.78 3.96
C ALA A 67 -4.14 11.30 4.03
N VAL A 68 -5.31 11.77 3.61
CA VAL A 68 -5.71 13.17 3.72
C VAL A 68 -7.08 13.24 4.39
N ASP A 69 -7.39 14.37 5.02
CA ASP A 69 -8.71 14.58 5.61
C ASP A 69 -9.78 14.54 4.51
N GLY A 70 -10.77 13.68 4.73
CA GLY A 70 -11.93 13.53 3.87
C GLY A 70 -13.11 14.37 4.35
N PRO A 71 -14.16 14.50 3.52
CA PRO A 71 -15.39 15.17 3.93
C PRO A 71 -16.04 14.48 5.14
N ALA A 72 -16.75 15.26 5.95
CA ALA A 72 -17.47 14.81 7.15
C ALA A 72 -16.61 14.10 8.23
N GLY A 73 -15.32 14.44 8.33
CA GLY A 73 -14.41 13.85 9.33
C GLY A 73 -13.94 12.44 8.99
N GLY A 74 -14.18 11.99 7.75
CA GLY A 74 -13.57 10.78 7.20
C GLY A 74 -12.11 11.00 6.79
N ALA A 75 -11.47 9.95 6.27
CA ALA A 75 -10.13 10.03 5.69
C ALA A 75 -10.15 9.49 4.27
N GLU A 76 -9.55 10.23 3.34
CA GLU A 76 -9.37 9.84 1.95
C GLU A 76 -7.95 9.32 1.74
N LEU A 77 -7.82 8.24 0.96
CA LEU A 77 -6.52 7.69 0.59
C LEU A 77 -6.21 7.98 -0.86
N ARG A 78 -5.12 8.69 -1.07
CA ARG A 78 -4.59 9.00 -2.40
C ARG A 78 -3.44 8.06 -2.70
N VAL A 79 -3.65 7.16 -3.65
CA VAL A 79 -2.64 6.24 -4.15
C VAL A 79 -2.15 6.72 -5.51
N ARG A 80 -0.83 6.76 -5.69
CA ARG A 80 -0.19 6.98 -7.00
C ARG A 80 0.82 5.87 -7.22
N VAL A 81 0.80 5.32 -8.43
CA VAL A 81 1.77 4.33 -8.89
C VAL A 81 2.37 4.84 -10.19
N SER A 82 3.68 4.80 -10.28
CA SER A 82 4.43 5.13 -11.48
C SER A 82 5.25 3.90 -11.87
N ALA A 83 5.00 3.40 -13.07
CA ALA A 83 5.69 2.25 -13.64
C ALA A 83 5.80 2.45 -15.16
N PRO A 84 6.74 1.79 -15.86
CA PRO A 84 6.80 1.84 -17.32
C PRO A 84 5.54 1.21 -17.95
N ASP A 85 5.13 1.70 -19.12
CA ASP A 85 3.91 1.29 -19.85
C ASP A 85 3.75 -0.24 -20.03
N ALA A 86 4.84 -1.00 -20.06
CA ALA A 86 4.82 -2.45 -20.25
C ALA A 86 4.78 -3.28 -18.95
N ALA A 87 4.82 -2.66 -17.77
CA ALA A 87 4.97 -3.40 -16.51
C ALA A 87 3.67 -4.08 -16.05
N ILE A 88 2.55 -3.36 -16.09
CA ILE A 88 1.21 -3.85 -15.72
C ILE A 88 0.18 -3.08 -16.57
N PRO A 89 -0.80 -3.75 -17.22
CA PRO A 89 -1.89 -3.05 -17.89
C PRO A 89 -2.63 -2.13 -16.91
N ALA A 90 -2.93 -0.90 -17.31
CA ALA A 90 -3.56 0.11 -16.45
C ALA A 90 -4.83 -0.40 -15.76
N GLU A 91 -5.71 -1.08 -16.51
CA GLU A 91 -6.94 -1.68 -15.98
C GLU A 91 -6.65 -2.71 -14.87
N ARG A 92 -5.60 -3.51 -15.03
CA ARG A 92 -5.22 -4.50 -14.02
C ARG A 92 -4.66 -3.83 -12.76
N ALA A 93 -3.90 -2.74 -12.93
CA ALA A 93 -3.41 -1.95 -11.81
C ALA A 93 -4.58 -1.30 -11.04
N GLU A 94 -5.56 -0.75 -11.74
CA GLU A 94 -6.78 -0.17 -11.14
C GLU A 94 -7.59 -1.22 -10.37
N GLN A 95 -7.80 -2.42 -10.92
CA GLN A 95 -8.49 -3.50 -10.23
C GLN A 95 -7.79 -3.92 -8.93
N LEU A 96 -6.45 -4.03 -8.96
CA LEU A 96 -5.66 -4.38 -7.77
C LEU A 96 -5.73 -3.27 -6.71
N LEU A 97 -5.70 -2.01 -7.14
CA LEU A 97 -5.85 -0.86 -6.25
C LEU A 97 -7.24 -0.80 -5.61
N ALA A 98 -8.30 -1.01 -6.39
CA ALA A 98 -9.67 -1.05 -5.90
C ALA A 98 -9.87 -2.18 -4.86
N ALA A 99 -9.38 -3.39 -5.16
CA ALA A 99 -9.46 -4.51 -4.24
C ALA A 99 -8.68 -4.27 -2.93
N ALA A 100 -7.52 -3.60 -3.00
CA ALA A 100 -6.75 -3.21 -1.82
C ALA A 100 -7.49 -2.15 -1.00
N ALA A 101 -8.08 -1.15 -1.65
CA ALA A 101 -8.85 -0.09 -0.99
C ALA A 101 -10.07 -0.65 -0.23
N GLU A 102 -10.83 -1.57 -0.84
CA GLU A 102 -11.97 -2.23 -0.19
C GLU A 102 -11.58 -3.05 1.03
N ARG A 103 -10.43 -3.72 1.00
CA ARG A 103 -9.92 -4.47 2.16
C ARG A 103 -9.43 -3.55 3.27
N LEU A 104 -8.75 -2.48 2.90
CA LEU A 104 -8.29 -1.48 3.84
C LEU A 104 -9.44 -0.77 4.54
N GLN A 105 -10.49 -0.40 3.80
CA GLN A 105 -11.70 0.18 4.37
C GLN A 105 -12.31 -0.75 5.43
N ARG A 106 -12.45 -2.03 5.11
CA ARG A 106 -12.95 -3.05 6.06
C ARG A 106 -12.06 -3.19 7.29
N ASP A 107 -10.73 -3.27 7.15
CA ASP A 107 -9.83 -3.35 8.31
C ASP A 107 -9.94 -2.11 9.20
N VAL A 108 -10.08 -0.91 8.61
CA VAL A 108 -10.28 0.33 9.39
C VAL A 108 -11.63 0.32 10.12
N GLU A 109 -12.72 -0.06 9.45
CA GLU A 109 -14.06 -0.16 10.05
C GLU A 109 -14.11 -1.19 11.19
N ASP A 110 -13.49 -2.35 11.01
CA ASP A 110 -13.41 -3.41 12.02
C ASP A 110 -12.63 -2.95 13.26
N ASN A 111 -11.50 -2.25 13.08
CA ASN A 111 -10.73 -1.72 14.21
C ASN A 111 -11.46 -0.58 14.93
N LEU A 112 -12.26 0.23 14.23
CA LEU A 112 -13.06 1.30 14.84
C LEU A 112 -14.26 0.75 15.61
N SER A 113 -14.83 -0.37 15.16
CA SER A 113 -15.98 -1.02 15.82
C SER A 113 -15.58 -1.88 17.03
N ALA A 114 -14.29 -2.22 17.14
CA ALA A 114 -13.73 -3.04 18.21
C ALA A 114 -13.17 -2.23 19.41
N GLY A 115 -13.22 -0.90 19.36
CA GLY A 115 -12.77 0.01 20.42
C GLY A 115 -13.90 0.88 20.95
#